data_AF-A0A557RWA9-F1
#
_entry.id   AF-A0A557RWA9-F1
#
_cell.length_a   1.000
_cell.length_b   1.000
_cell.length_c   1.000
_cell.angle_alpha   90.00
_cell.angle_beta   90.00
_cell.angle_gamma   90.00
#
_symmetry.space_group_name_H-M   'P 1'
#
loop_
_entity.id
_entity.type
_entity.pdbx_description
1 polymer ?
#
loop_
_entity_poly.entity_id
_entity_poly.type
_entity_poly.pdbx_seq_one_letter_code
_entity_poly.pdbx_strand_id
1 'polypeptide(L)'
;MIFRLCRLSAPAFVLGLLAGCAQFPVAGTLPSDEPIKTAVRHDDVTPRAILAYGRHVAELDAAGFAKELKAIEGQGSDPMSQMRLALLHAQPRADADLARGLALLDKLLANRSPDAASLHPLARIVHVQLATRARLMAQNEALLSEQQAGREAVANLQQKLDALTAIERSLPAPARRPSETSR
;
A
#
# COMPACT_ATOMS: atom_id res chain seq x y z
N MET A 1 -46.02 -16.01 -8.14
CA MET A 1 -45.79 -17.30 -8.83
C MET A 1 -46.19 -17.16 -10.29
N ILE A 2 -45.25 -17.41 -11.21
CA ILE A 2 -45.37 -18.25 -12.41
C ILE A 2 -44.26 -17.85 -13.39
N PHE A 3 -43.26 -18.73 -13.42
CA PHE A 3 -42.19 -18.83 -14.40
C PHE A 3 -42.75 -19.11 -15.80
N ARG A 4 -42.16 -18.51 -16.84
CA ARG A 4 -41.98 -19.18 -18.13
C ARG A 4 -40.64 -18.77 -18.76
N LEU A 5 -39.67 -19.66 -18.63
CA LEU A 5 -38.54 -19.79 -19.55
C LEU A 5 -39.01 -20.48 -20.83
N CYS A 6 -38.55 -20.00 -21.98
CA CYS A 6 -38.23 -20.76 -23.20
C CYS A 6 -37.21 -19.90 -23.98
N ARG A 7 -35.88 -20.11 -23.94
CA ARG A 7 -35.07 -21.18 -24.54
C ARG A 7 -35.39 -21.42 -26.04
N LEU A 8 -34.61 -20.87 -26.98
CA LEU A 8 -33.46 -21.52 -27.65
C LEU A 8 -32.99 -20.77 -28.92
N SER A 9 -31.75 -21.08 -29.34
CA SER A 9 -31.00 -20.72 -30.57
C SER A 9 -30.19 -19.41 -30.49
N ALA A 10 -28.89 -19.40 -30.16
CA ALA A 10 -27.70 -20.00 -30.80
C ALA A 10 -27.07 -19.05 -31.86
N PRO A 11 -25.74 -19.06 -32.05
CA PRO A 11 -24.90 -17.90 -31.73
C PRO A 11 -24.03 -17.46 -32.91
N ALA A 12 -24.09 -16.18 -33.25
CA ALA A 12 -23.11 -15.58 -34.15
C ALA A 12 -23.11 -14.09 -33.90
N PHE A 13 -22.01 -13.56 -33.38
CA PHE A 13 -21.27 -12.48 -34.03
C PHE A 13 -20.06 -12.12 -33.16
N VAL A 14 -18.89 -12.43 -33.71
CA VAL A 14 -17.66 -11.64 -33.59
C VAL A 14 -16.94 -11.76 -32.25
N LEU A 15 -16.32 -12.92 -32.10
CA LEU A 15 -14.97 -13.03 -31.57
C LEU A 15 -14.02 -12.42 -32.60
N GLY A 16 -13.25 -11.39 -32.25
CA GLY A 16 -12.17 -10.93 -33.11
C GLY A 16 -11.81 -9.46 -32.95
N LEU A 17 -11.06 -9.14 -31.90
CA LEU A 17 -10.07 -8.06 -31.87
C LEU A 17 -9.45 -8.00 -30.47
N LEU A 18 -8.41 -8.81 -30.24
CA LEU A 18 -7.35 -8.59 -29.25
C LEU A 18 -6.24 -9.64 -29.48
N ALA A 19 -5.75 -9.70 -30.72
CA ALA A 19 -4.49 -10.33 -31.06
C ALA A 19 -3.54 -9.21 -31.52
N GLY A 20 -2.90 -8.58 -30.55
CA GLY A 20 -2.04 -7.41 -30.75
C GLY A 20 -0.87 -7.38 -29.76
N CYS A 21 -0.22 -8.53 -29.55
CA CYS A 21 1.07 -8.65 -28.87
C CYS A 21 1.92 -9.69 -29.60
N ALA A 22 2.17 -9.45 -30.87
CA ALA A 22 3.20 -10.09 -31.67
C ALA A 22 3.87 -8.94 -32.42
N GLN A 23 5.18 -8.79 -32.53
CA GLN A 23 6.32 -9.62 -32.19
C GLN A 23 7.48 -8.72 -32.62
N PHE A 24 8.38 -8.35 -31.71
CA PHE A 24 9.53 -7.52 -32.10
C PHE A 24 10.46 -8.36 -32.99
N PRO A 25 10.74 -7.95 -34.24
CA PRO A 25 11.76 -8.62 -35.04
C PRO A 25 13.14 -8.16 -34.57
N VAL A 26 13.76 -8.91 -33.67
CA VAL A 26 15.22 -8.83 -33.46
C VAL A 26 15.86 -9.61 -34.60
N ALA A 27 16.11 -8.90 -35.70
CA ALA A 27 17.00 -9.33 -36.77
C ALA A 27 18.14 -8.30 -36.84
N GLY A 28 19.14 -8.50 -35.97
CA GLY A 28 20.36 -7.72 -35.92
C GLY A 28 21.48 -8.61 -35.42
N THR A 29 22.06 -9.36 -36.35
CA THR A 29 23.44 -9.90 -36.35
C THR A 29 24.18 -9.86 -35.01
N LEU A 30 24.18 -10.99 -34.29
CA LEU A 30 25.16 -11.26 -33.24
C LEU A 30 26.48 -11.68 -33.92
N PRO A 31 27.59 -10.93 -33.76
CA PRO A 31 28.91 -11.45 -34.06
C PRO A 31 29.28 -12.52 -33.03
N SER A 32 29.58 -13.71 -33.55
CA SER A 32 30.41 -14.79 -33.01
C SER A 32 30.44 -15.02 -31.50
N ASP A 33 30.00 -16.21 -31.10
CA ASP A 33 30.25 -16.86 -29.80
C ASP A 33 31.75 -16.87 -29.45
N GLU A 34 32.23 -15.80 -28.82
CA GLU A 34 33.25 -15.92 -27.79
C GLU A 34 32.50 -16.31 -26.52
N PRO A 35 32.88 -17.41 -25.83
CA PRO A 35 32.26 -17.72 -24.55
C PRO A 35 32.63 -16.60 -23.60
N ILE A 36 31.72 -15.64 -23.44
CA ILE A 36 31.72 -14.74 -22.29
C ILE A 36 31.63 -15.71 -21.12
N LYS A 37 32.77 -16.00 -20.50
CA LYS A 37 32.81 -16.47 -19.12
C LYS A 37 32.18 -15.35 -18.32
N THR A 38 30.85 -15.37 -18.26
CA THR A 38 30.10 -14.83 -17.14
C THR A 38 30.52 -15.69 -15.96
N ALA A 39 31.72 -15.40 -15.44
CA ALA A 39 32.00 -15.65 -14.05
C ALA A 39 30.86 -14.92 -13.34
N VAL A 40 29.87 -15.70 -12.89
CA VAL A 40 28.81 -15.23 -12.01
C VAL A 40 29.56 -14.59 -10.86
N ARG A 41 29.65 -13.26 -10.92
CA ARG A 41 30.45 -12.49 -9.98
C ARG A 41 29.74 -12.72 -8.66
N HIS A 42 30.48 -12.97 -7.59
CA HIS A 42 29.88 -13.23 -6.27
C HIS A 42 28.86 -12.11 -5.88
N ASP A 43 29.06 -10.93 -6.46
CA ASP A 43 28.18 -9.77 -6.47
C ASP A 43 26.73 -10.01 -6.97
N ASP A 44 26.46 -10.96 -7.88
CA ASP A 44 25.10 -11.21 -8.42
C ASP A 44 24.24 -12.10 -7.51
N VAL A 45 24.89 -12.92 -6.69
CA VAL A 45 24.23 -13.86 -5.77
C VAL A 45 23.62 -13.11 -4.58
N THR A 46 24.28 -12.04 -4.12
CA THR A 46 23.85 -11.24 -2.98
C THR A 46 22.52 -10.50 -3.19
N PRO A 47 22.29 -9.72 -4.27
CA PRO A 47 21.00 -9.06 -4.50
C PRO A 47 19.90 -10.08 -4.81
N ARG A 48 20.20 -11.16 -5.53
CA ARG A 48 19.21 -12.20 -5.84
C ARG A 48 18.70 -12.89 -4.57
N ALA A 49 19.60 -13.20 -3.63
CA ALA A 49 19.23 -13.77 -2.34
C ALA A 49 18.36 -12.82 -1.52
N ILE A 50 18.66 -11.51 -1.54
CA ILE A 50 17.86 -10.50 -0.82
C ILE A 50 16.47 -10.34 -1.45
N LEU A 51 16.36 -10.34 -2.77
CA LEU A 51 15.06 -10.27 -3.44
C LEU A 51 14.22 -11.52 -3.18
N ALA A 52 14.83 -12.70 -3.19
CA ALA A 52 14.17 -13.95 -2.81
C ALA A 52 13.68 -13.90 -1.35
N TYR A 53 14.51 -13.38 -0.44
CA TYR A 53 14.13 -13.15 0.94
C TYR A 53 12.96 -12.16 1.06
N GLY A 54 12.98 -11.04 0.34
CA GLY A 54 11.89 -10.07 0.33
C GLY A 54 10.55 -10.69 -0.10
N ARG A 55 10.56 -11.58 -1.09
CA ARG A 55 9.39 -12.36 -1.49
C ARG A 55 8.94 -13.33 -0.40
N HIS A 56 9.86 -14.11 0.17
CA HIS A 56 9.54 -15.05 1.23
C HIS A 56 8.87 -14.37 2.43
N VAL A 57 9.40 -13.22 2.85
CA VAL A 57 8.89 -12.48 4.00
C VAL A 57 7.49 -11.90 3.76
N ALA A 58 7.13 -11.61 2.51
CA ALA A 58 5.79 -11.17 2.15
C ALA A 58 4.74 -12.29 2.33
N GLU A 59 5.16 -13.56 2.26
CA GLU A 59 4.30 -14.74 2.39
C GLU A 59 4.20 -15.27 3.84
N LEU A 60 4.99 -14.72 4.77
CA LEU A 60 5.03 -15.19 6.17
C LEU A 60 3.76 -14.86 6.95
N ASP A 61 3.33 -15.77 7.82
CA ASP A 61 2.34 -15.49 8.88
C ASP A 61 2.98 -14.71 10.06
N ALA A 62 2.18 -14.18 10.99
CA ALA A 62 2.61 -13.56 12.25
C ALA A 62 3.52 -14.48 13.09
N ALA A 63 3.21 -15.78 13.17
CA ALA A 63 4.06 -16.73 13.88
C ALA A 63 5.41 -16.96 13.16
N GLY A 64 5.40 -16.94 11.82
CA GLY A 64 6.62 -17.02 11.01
C GLY A 64 7.51 -15.78 11.16
N PHE A 65 6.89 -14.60 11.19
CA PHE A 65 7.58 -13.32 11.40
C PHE A 65 8.37 -13.30 12.71
N ALA A 66 7.75 -13.69 13.84
CA ALA A 66 8.43 -13.69 15.13
C ALA A 66 9.61 -14.68 15.20
N LYS A 67 9.52 -15.81 14.46
CA LYS A 67 10.62 -16.78 14.34
C LYS A 67 11.78 -16.21 13.53
N GLU A 68 11.48 -15.61 12.38
CA GLU A 68 12.48 -14.97 11.53
C GLU A 68 13.19 -13.82 12.23
N LEU A 69 12.44 -13.00 12.98
CA LEU A 69 13.03 -11.92 13.77
C LEU A 69 14.06 -12.46 14.76
N LYS A 70 13.71 -13.49 15.54
CA LYS A 70 14.64 -14.14 16.48
C LYS A 70 15.83 -14.80 15.77
N ALA A 71 15.59 -15.41 14.61
CA ALA A 71 16.65 -16.05 13.83
C ALA A 71 17.69 -15.04 13.35
N ILE A 72 17.26 -13.86 12.90
CA ILE A 72 18.16 -12.80 12.41
C ILE A 72 18.83 -12.08 13.56
N GLU A 73 18.13 -11.80 14.66
CA GLU A 73 18.72 -11.20 15.86
C GLU A 73 19.82 -12.09 16.46
N GLY A 74 19.70 -13.42 16.35
CA GLY A 74 20.74 -14.37 16.75
C GLY A 74 21.97 -14.42 15.84
N GLN A 75 21.90 -13.90 14.61
CA GLN A 75 23.00 -13.92 13.62
C GLN A 75 23.97 -12.73 13.74
N GLY A 76 23.71 -11.79 14.65
CA GLY A 76 24.57 -10.63 14.88
C GLY A 76 24.39 -9.49 13.86
N SER A 77 25.19 -8.43 14.01
CA SER A 77 25.07 -7.17 13.26
C SER A 77 25.85 -7.16 11.93
N ASP A 78 25.69 -8.21 11.13
CA ASP A 78 26.24 -8.26 9.76
C ASP A 78 25.44 -7.36 8.80
N PRO A 79 26.04 -6.69 7.78
CA PRO A 79 25.29 -5.85 6.84
C PRO A 79 24.19 -6.60 6.09
N MET A 80 24.39 -7.89 5.80
CA MET A 80 23.34 -8.73 5.20
C MET A 80 22.16 -8.93 6.16
N SER A 81 22.44 -9.22 7.43
CA SER A 81 21.42 -9.35 8.48
C SER A 81 20.66 -8.03 8.69
N GLN A 82 21.36 -6.89 8.66
CA GLN A 82 20.74 -5.56 8.73
C GLN A 82 19.78 -5.29 7.55
N MET A 83 20.18 -5.65 6.33
CA MET A 83 19.32 -5.55 5.15
C MET A 83 18.06 -6.43 5.28
N ARG A 84 18.22 -7.69 5.70
CA ARG A 84 17.10 -8.61 5.93
C ARG A 84 16.15 -8.09 7.00
N LEU A 85 16.70 -7.60 8.11
CA LEU A 85 15.91 -7.05 9.21
C LEU A 85 15.14 -5.79 8.78
N ALA A 86 15.75 -4.94 7.94
CA ALA A 86 15.05 -3.81 7.33
C ALA A 86 13.89 -4.24 6.42
N LEU A 87 14.09 -5.25 5.57
CA LEU A 87 13.04 -5.83 4.72
C LEU A 87 11.95 -6.55 5.51
N LEU A 88 12.28 -7.08 6.68
CA LEU A 88 11.33 -7.67 7.60
C LEU A 88 10.39 -6.60 8.18
N HIS A 89 10.94 -5.48 8.67
CA HIS A 89 10.14 -4.34 9.15
C HIS A 89 9.41 -3.58 8.04
N ALA A 90 9.81 -3.74 6.77
CA ALA A 90 9.13 -3.13 5.63
C ALA A 90 7.72 -3.70 5.36
N GLN A 91 7.37 -4.86 5.92
CA GLN A 91 6.11 -5.52 5.62
C GLN A 91 4.89 -4.74 6.12
N PRO A 92 3.78 -4.67 5.37
CA PRO A 92 2.51 -4.12 5.85
C PRO A 92 1.89 -5.04 6.91
N ARG A 93 2.21 -4.79 8.17
CA ARG A 93 1.60 -5.45 9.34
C ARG A 93 1.17 -4.40 10.35
N ALA A 94 0.26 -4.77 11.25
CA ALA A 94 -0.22 -3.88 12.32
C ALA A 94 0.93 -3.39 13.22
N ASP A 95 1.94 -4.23 13.46
CA ASP A 95 3.11 -3.92 14.30
C ASP A 95 4.36 -3.54 13.48
N ALA A 96 4.19 -3.09 12.23
CA ALA A 96 5.31 -2.79 11.36
C ALA A 96 5.95 -1.43 11.68
N ASP A 97 7.09 -1.47 12.37
CA ASP A 97 7.91 -0.28 12.64
C ASP A 97 8.72 0.17 11.41
N LEU A 98 8.06 0.87 10.47
CA LEU A 98 8.72 1.43 9.29
C LEU A 98 9.91 2.33 9.65
N ALA A 99 9.79 3.10 10.74
CA ALA A 99 10.86 3.98 11.22
C ALA A 99 12.12 3.20 11.62
N ARG A 100 11.94 2.02 12.23
CA ARG A 100 13.06 1.14 12.60
C ARG A 100 13.73 0.56 11.37
N GLY A 101 12.95 0.16 10.36
CA GLY A 101 13.46 -0.26 9.05
C GLY A 101 14.32 0.81 8.37
N LEU A 102 13.85 2.06 8.33
CA LEU A 102 14.59 3.20 7.78
C LEU A 102 15.91 3.44 8.52
N ALA A 103 15.88 3.46 9.86
CA ALA A 103 17.08 3.66 10.67
C ALA A 103 18.15 2.57 10.46
N LEU A 104 17.75 1.34 10.14
CA LEU A 104 18.68 0.25 9.82
C LEU A 104 19.31 0.43 8.43
N LEU A 105 18.54 0.88 7.46
CA LEU A 105 19.05 1.20 6.13
C LEU A 105 20.02 2.39 6.17
N ASP A 106 19.74 3.42 6.97
CA ASP A 106 20.65 4.54 7.18
C ASP A 106 21.99 4.10 7.78
N LYS A 107 21.95 3.20 8.79
CA LYS A 107 23.16 2.59 9.36
C LYS A 107 23.96 1.79 8.33
N LEU A 108 23.26 1.03 7.48
CA LEU A 108 23.89 0.24 6.42
C LEU A 108 24.54 1.15 5.35
N LEU A 109 23.87 2.24 4.98
CA LEU A 109 24.39 3.24 4.03
C LEU A 109 25.57 4.05 4.61
N ALA A 110 25.61 4.23 5.93
CA ALA A 110 26.74 4.84 6.62
C ALA A 110 27.97 3.90 6.71
N ASN A 111 27.75 2.59 6.68
CA ASN A 111 28.82 1.60 6.75
C ASN A 111 29.60 1.54 5.42
N ARG A 112 30.93 1.64 5.51
CA ARG A 112 31.86 1.65 4.36
C ARG A 112 32.63 0.34 4.18
N SER A 113 32.25 -0.73 4.86
CA SER A 113 32.84 -2.05 4.62
C SER A 113 32.59 -2.51 3.17
N PRO A 114 33.47 -3.33 2.58
CA PRO A 114 33.31 -3.82 1.21
C PRO A 114 31.99 -4.60 1.03
N ASP A 115 31.59 -5.36 2.06
CA ASP A 115 30.34 -6.12 2.07
C ASP A 115 29.10 -5.23 2.14
N ALA A 116 29.18 -4.07 2.80
CA ALA A 116 28.11 -3.09 2.80
C ALA A 116 28.04 -2.33 1.48
N ALA A 117 29.18 -2.01 0.87
CA ALA A 117 29.27 -1.26 -0.37
C ALA A 117 28.55 -1.97 -1.55
N SER A 118 28.59 -3.30 -1.61
CA SER A 118 27.86 -4.08 -2.61
C SER A 118 26.33 -3.99 -2.44
N LEU A 119 25.85 -3.76 -1.21
CA LEU A 119 24.44 -3.65 -0.86
C LEU A 119 23.88 -2.22 -0.98
N HIS A 120 24.73 -1.20 -1.06
CA HIS A 120 24.33 0.21 -1.11
C HIS A 120 23.34 0.55 -2.25
N PRO A 121 23.51 0.07 -3.50
CA PRO A 121 22.58 0.40 -4.57
C PRO A 121 21.15 -0.08 -4.26
N LEU A 122 21.02 -1.30 -3.75
CA LEU A 122 19.74 -1.87 -3.36
C LEU A 122 19.17 -1.11 -2.14
N ALA A 123 20.00 -0.86 -1.14
CA ALA A 123 19.61 -0.14 0.08
C ALA A 123 19.02 1.23 -0.22
N ARG A 124 19.60 1.98 -1.17
CA ARG A 124 19.09 3.29 -1.61
C ARG A 124 17.70 3.20 -2.21
N ILE A 125 17.46 2.21 -3.07
CA ILE A 125 16.14 2.01 -3.70
C ILE A 125 15.10 1.66 -2.63
N VAL A 126 15.41 0.71 -1.76
CA VAL A 126 14.50 0.30 -0.67
C VAL A 126 14.23 1.46 0.28
N HIS A 127 15.25 2.25 0.62
CA HIS A 127 15.12 3.42 1.48
C HIS A 127 14.13 4.45 0.90
N VAL A 128 14.24 4.79 -0.39
CA VAL A 128 13.29 5.70 -1.06
C VAL A 128 11.86 5.15 -1.04
N GLN A 129 11.68 3.86 -1.26
CA GLN A 129 10.37 3.20 -1.22
C GLN A 129 9.75 3.27 0.18
N LEU A 130 10.52 2.96 1.23
CA LEU A 130 10.04 3.03 2.61
C LEU A 130 9.74 4.45 3.06
N ALA A 131 10.58 5.42 2.68
CA ALA A 131 10.36 6.84 3.00
C ALA A 131 9.08 7.36 2.32
N THR A 132 8.86 6.98 1.07
CA THR A 132 7.62 7.32 0.33
C THR A 132 6.41 6.73 1.03
N ARG A 133 6.50 5.47 1.46
CA ARG A 133 5.42 4.81 2.18
C ARG A 133 5.12 5.47 3.53
N ALA A 134 6.14 5.83 4.31
CA ALA A 134 5.97 6.56 5.57
C ALA A 134 5.26 7.91 5.34
N ARG A 135 5.63 8.64 4.29
CA ARG A 135 4.97 9.89 3.90
C ARG A 135 3.49 9.68 3.50
N LEU A 136 3.18 8.59 2.80
CA LEU A 136 1.79 8.26 2.45
C LEU A 136 0.96 7.88 3.68
N MET A 137 1.53 7.14 4.63
CA MET A 137 0.86 6.81 5.89
C MET A 137 0.56 8.08 6.71
N ALA A 138 1.51 9.01 6.81
CA ALA A 138 1.29 10.28 7.49
C ALA A 138 0.20 11.14 6.84
N GLN A 139 0.12 11.16 5.50
CA GLN A 139 -0.95 11.85 4.77
C GLN A 139 -2.32 11.20 5.01
N ASN A 140 -2.40 9.88 5.01
CA ASN A 140 -3.65 9.17 5.31
C ASN A 140 -4.15 9.48 6.72
N GLU A 141 -3.25 9.51 7.71
CA GLU A 141 -3.61 9.86 9.10
C GLU A 141 -4.17 11.29 9.20
N ALA A 142 -3.53 12.24 8.51
CA ALA A 142 -4.01 13.62 8.46
C ALA A 142 -5.40 13.73 7.82
N LEU A 143 -5.64 13.03 6.71
CA LEU A 143 -6.94 12.99 6.04
C LEU A 143 -8.03 12.34 6.90
N LEU A 144 -7.70 11.28 7.65
CA LEU A 144 -8.63 10.64 8.57
C LEU A 144 -9.02 11.58 9.72
N SER A 145 -8.05 12.32 10.27
CA SER A 145 -8.31 13.34 11.30
C SER A 145 -9.21 14.46 10.76
N GLU A 146 -8.93 14.97 9.57
CA GLU A 146 -9.76 15.99 8.92
C GLU A 146 -11.19 15.49 8.67
N GLN A 147 -11.35 14.24 8.21
CA GLN A 147 -12.66 13.62 8.01
C GLN A 147 -13.44 13.51 9.33
N GLN A 148 -12.79 13.13 10.42
CA GLN A 148 -13.42 13.03 11.73
C GLN A 148 -13.88 14.40 12.23
N ALA A 149 -13.01 15.41 12.16
CA ALA A 149 -13.36 16.80 12.52
C ALA A 149 -14.52 17.34 11.68
N GLY A 150 -14.53 17.05 10.37
CA GLY A 150 -15.63 17.40 9.48
C GLY A 150 -16.95 16.72 9.86
N ARG A 151 -16.92 15.43 10.23
CA ARG A 151 -18.12 14.70 10.71
C ARG A 151 -18.66 15.29 12.01
N GLU A 152 -17.79 15.65 12.94
CA GLU A 152 -18.18 16.32 14.19
C GLU A 152 -18.81 17.69 13.94
N ALA A 153 -18.26 18.47 13.00
CA ALA A 153 -18.83 19.75 12.60
C ALA A 153 -20.24 19.58 11.98
N VAL A 154 -20.43 18.60 11.10
CA VAL A 154 -21.76 18.29 10.52
C VAL A 154 -22.75 17.86 11.61
N ALA A 155 -22.34 17.00 12.54
CA ALA A 155 -23.19 16.58 13.65
C ALA A 155 -23.62 17.77 14.54
N ASN A 156 -22.70 18.70 14.81
CA ASN A 156 -22.99 19.93 15.55
C ASN A 156 -24.00 20.82 14.80
N LEU A 157 -23.81 20.99 13.49
CA LEU A 157 -24.74 21.75 12.65
C LEU A 157 -26.13 21.11 12.62
N GLN A 158 -26.22 19.78 12.52
CA GLN A 158 -27.50 19.07 12.58
C GLN A 158 -28.21 19.29 13.93
N GLN A 159 -27.47 19.19 15.04
CA GLN A 159 -28.03 19.45 16.36
C GLN A 159 -28.60 20.87 16.49
N LYS A 160 -27.92 21.87 15.90
CA LYS A 160 -28.42 23.26 15.87
C LYS A 160 -29.66 23.40 15.02
N LEU A 161 -29.71 22.77 13.85
CA LEU A 161 -30.90 22.76 13.01
C LEU A 161 -32.08 22.10 13.73
N ASP A 162 -31.87 20.95 14.35
CA ASP A 162 -32.92 20.25 15.11
C ASP A 162 -33.42 21.12 16.27
N ALA A 163 -32.53 21.81 16.99
CA ALA A 163 -32.89 22.76 18.04
C ALA A 163 -33.72 23.94 17.50
N LEU A 164 -33.36 24.50 16.34
CA LEU A 164 -34.15 25.55 15.68
C LEU A 164 -35.53 25.05 15.27
N THR A 165 -35.63 23.86 14.66
CA THR A 165 -36.93 23.29 14.29
C THR A 165 -37.82 23.00 15.50
N ALA A 166 -37.22 22.64 16.65
CA ALA A 166 -37.96 22.47 17.89
C ALA A 166 -38.52 23.81 18.41
N ILE A 167 -37.73 24.89 18.30
CA ILE A 167 -38.21 26.24 18.62
C ILE A 167 -39.37 26.63 17.70
N GLU A 168 -39.25 26.40 16.39
CA GLU A 168 -40.32 26.66 15.41
C GLU A 168 -41.63 25.96 15.76
N ARG A 169 -41.58 24.69 16.18
CA ARG A 169 -42.79 23.96 16.61
C ARG A 169 -43.38 24.47 17.93
N SER A 170 -42.55 25.01 18.82
CA SER A 170 -42.98 25.48 20.13
C SER A 170 -43.55 26.92 20.11
N LEU A 171 -43.35 27.66 19.02
CA LEU A 171 -43.89 29.00 18.85
C LEU A 171 -45.43 28.95 18.77
N PRO A 172 -46.15 29.74 19.58
CA PRO A 172 -47.61 29.75 19.57
C PRO A 172 -48.15 30.23 18.21
N ALA A 173 -49.23 29.61 17.74
CA ALA A 173 -49.90 30.02 16.51
C ALA A 173 -50.32 31.50 16.60
N PRO A 174 -50.21 32.29 15.50
CA PRO A 174 -50.66 33.67 15.48
C PRO A 174 -52.12 33.73 15.95
N ALA A 175 -52.43 34.58 16.92
CA ALA A 175 -53.80 34.77 17.38
C ALA A 175 -54.69 35.12 16.17
N ARG A 176 -55.66 34.25 15.84
CA ARG A 176 -56.72 34.64 14.90
C ARG A 176 -57.41 35.86 15.51
N ARG A 177 -57.31 37.00 14.84
CA ARG A 177 -58.11 38.17 15.20
C ARG A 177 -59.58 37.73 15.20
N PRO A 178 -60.35 38.02 16.26
CA PRO A 178 -61.77 37.72 16.27
C PRO A 178 -62.38 38.42 15.05
N SER A 179 -63.02 37.64 14.17
CA SER A 179 -63.84 38.18 13.10
C SER A 179 -64.93 39.01 13.76
N GLU A 180 -64.86 40.33 13.60
CA GLU A 180 -65.90 41.25 14.04
C GLU A 180 -67.25 40.75 13.52
N THR A 181 -68.13 40.51 14.47
CA THR A 181 -69.51 40.11 14.24
C THR A 181 -70.24 41.31 13.66
N SER A 182 -70.63 41.29 12.38
CA SER A 182 -71.67 42.20 11.88
C SER A 182 -73.02 41.55 12.15
N ARG A 183 -73.77 42.17 13.06
CA ARG A 183 -75.24 42.07 13.17
C ARG A 183 -75.92 42.80 12.02
#